data_AF-A0A919WHW7-F1
#
_entry.id   AF-A0A919WHW7-F1
#
_cell.length_a   1.000
_cell.length_b   1.000
_cell.length_c   1.000
_cell.angle_alpha   90.00
_cell.angle_beta   90.00
_cell.angle_gamma   90.00
#
_symmetry.space_group_name_H-M   'P 1'
#
loop_
_entity.id
_entity.type
_entity.pdbx_description
1 polymer ?
#
loop_
_entity_poly.entity_id
_entity_poly.type
_entity_poly.pdbx_seq_one_letter_code
_entity_poly.pdbx_strand_id
1 'polypeptide(L)' 'MFDWTILSLFLYFPEDKTEYIPAAITSVIFLIAAILTMRFIMKKSKQEEEKTKALEEKMLQYSQEEKKE' A
#
# COMPACT_ATOMS: atom_id res chain seq x y z
N MET A 1 -22.76 12.16 -19.94
CA MET A 1 -21.94 13.12 -20.71
C MET A 1 -20.77 13.45 -19.80
N PHE A 2 -19.56 13.02 -20.13
CA PHE A 2 -18.37 13.32 -19.31
C PHE A 2 -18.04 14.80 -19.52
N ASP A 3 -18.14 15.62 -18.47
CA ASP A 3 -17.85 17.05 -18.54
C ASP A 3 -16.34 17.27 -18.61
N TRP A 4 -15.83 17.35 -19.85
CA TRP A 4 -14.45 17.72 -20.20
C TRP A 4 -14.01 19.08 -19.60
N THR A 5 -14.96 19.90 -19.17
CA THR A 5 -14.73 21.20 -18.53
C THR A 5 -14.05 21.07 -17.16
N ILE A 6 -14.29 19.99 -16.41
CA ILE A 6 -13.68 19.79 -15.09
C ILE A 6 -12.15 19.56 -15.20
N LEU A 7 -11.69 18.90 -16.27
CA LEU A 7 -10.27 18.70 -16.53
C LEU A 7 -9.55 19.98 -16.99
N SER A 8 -10.29 20.91 -17.61
CA SER A 8 -9.78 22.18 -18.15
C SER A 8 -9.57 23.26 -17.08
N LEU A 9 -10.34 23.22 -15.98
CA LEU A 9 -10.38 24.28 -14.97
C LEU A 9 -9.12 24.41 -14.09
N PHE A 10 -8.15 23.48 -14.17
CA PHE A 10 -6.99 23.45 -13.28
C PHE A 10 -5.62 23.38 -13.98
N LEU A 11 -5.57 23.43 -15.31
CA LEU A 11 -4.31 23.48 -16.07
C LEU A 11 -3.77 24.92 -16.18
N TYR A 12 -3.69 25.64 -15.04
CA TYR A 12 -2.88 26.86 -14.96
C TYR A 12 -1.47 26.46 -14.54
N PHE A 13 -0.54 26.59 -15.47
CA PHE A 13 0.87 26.34 -15.22
C PHE A 13 1.53 27.67 -14.90
N PRO A 14 2.09 27.87 -13.70
CA PRO A 14 2.84 29.08 -13.40
C PRO A 14 3.98 29.28 -14.41
N GLU A 15 4.12 30.52 -14.88
CA GLU A 15 5.19 30.93 -15.79
C GLU A 15 6.56 30.77 -15.10
N ASP A 16 6.63 31.06 -13.80
CA ASP A 16 7.81 30.85 -12.98
C ASP A 16 7.87 29.42 -12.42
N LYS A 17 8.93 28.67 -12.76
CA LYS A 17 9.10 27.28 -12.32
C LYS A 17 9.28 27.14 -10.81
N THR A 18 9.62 28.22 -10.12
CA THR A 18 9.82 28.26 -8.68
C THR A 18 8.52 27.96 -7.92
N GLU A 19 7.36 28.30 -8.50
CA GLU A 19 6.05 28.06 -7.89
C GLU A 19 5.66 26.57 -7.80
N TYR A 20 6.33 25.68 -8.55
CA TYR A 20 6.13 24.23 -8.42
C TYR A 20 6.92 23.59 -7.27
N ILE A 21 7.90 24.29 -6.70
CA ILE A 21 8.77 23.73 -5.64
C ILE A 21 7.95 23.24 -4.44
N PRO A 22 6.96 23.99 -3.92
CA PRO A 22 6.11 23.51 -2.82
C PRO A 22 5.34 22.24 -3.17
N ALA A 23 4.83 22.13 -4.40
CA ALA A 23 4.12 20.95 -4.88
C ALA A 23 5.04 19.74 -5.00
N ALA A 24 6.26 19.93 -5.52
CA ALA A 24 7.27 18.89 -5.62
C ALA A 24 7.68 18.37 -4.23
N ILE A 25 7.92 19.26 -3.26
CA ILE A 25 8.23 18.89 -1.88
C ILE A 25 7.09 18.08 -1.27
N THR A 26 5.85 18.54 -1.42
CA THR A 26 4.67 17.84 -0.91
C THR A 26 4.54 16.45 -1.54
N SER A 27 4.69 16.34 -2.86
CA SER A 27 4.66 15.07 -3.58
C SER A 27 5.72 14.10 -3.07
N VAL A 28 6.95 14.57 -2.86
CA VAL A 28 8.06 13.75 -2.34
C VAL A 28 7.79 13.28 -0.92
N ILE A 29 7.27 14.14 -0.03
CA ILE A 29 6.92 13.76 1.34
C ILE A 29 5.85 12.66 1.33
N PHE A 30 4.79 12.83 0.54
CA PHE A 30 3.73 11.82 0.41
C PHE A 30 4.26 10.50 -0.19
N LEU A 31 5.13 10.58 -1.19
CA LEU A 31 5.75 9.40 -1.79
C LEU A 31 6.59 8.63 -0.76
N ILE A 32 7.41 9.32 0.01
CA ILE A 32 8.21 8.71 1.09
C ILE A 32 7.29 8.07 2.12
N ALA A 33 6.25 8.78 2.57
CA ALA A 33 5.28 8.27 3.53
C ALA A 33 4.55 7.01 3.01
N ALA A 34 4.17 6.98 1.74
CA ALA A 34 3.53 5.83 1.11
C ALA A 34 4.46 4.62 1.06
N ILE A 35 5.73 4.82 0.68
CA ILE A 35 6.74 3.76 0.66
C ILE A 35 6.97 3.20 2.06
N LEU A 36 7.10 4.08 3.07
CA LEU A 36 7.29 3.67 4.46
C LEU A 36 6.07 2.90 5.00
N THR A 37 4.87 3.37 4.71
CA THR A 37 3.62 2.69 5.09
C THR A 37 3.53 1.30 4.45
N MET A 38 3.79 1.19 3.15
CA MET A 38 3.81 -0.10 2.46
C MET A 38 4.84 -1.06 3.07
N ARG A 39 6.06 -0.58 3.35
CA ARG A 39 7.11 -1.36 4.02
C ARG A 39 6.67 -1.82 5.41
N PHE A 40 6.02 -0.96 6.18
CA PHE A 40 5.51 -1.28 7.51
C PHE A 40 4.44 -2.38 7.46
N ILE A 41 3.45 -2.23 6.57
CA ILE A 41 2.38 -3.21 6.37
C ILE A 41 2.95 -4.57 5.96
N MET A 42 3.86 -4.60 4.98
CA MET A 42 4.50 -5.86 4.55
C MET A 42 5.28 -6.55 5.68
N LYS A 43 6.00 -5.79 6.51
CA LYS A 43 6.74 -6.35 7.66
C LYS A 43 5.80 -6.92 8.72
N LYS A 44 4.66 -6.29 8.95
CA LYS A 44 3.65 -6.79 9.88
C LYS A 44 2.97 -8.05 9.32
N SER A 45 2.60 -8.03 8.05
CA SER A 45 1.96 -9.15 7.37
C SER A 45 2.83 -10.42 7.36
N LYS A 46 4.14 -10.31 7.12
CA LYS A 46 5.06 -11.47 7.18
C LYS A 46 5.09 -12.14 8.56
N GLN A 47 5.06 -11.35 9.63
CA GLN A 47 5.04 -11.90 10.99
C GLN A 47 3.73 -12.59 11.32
N GLU A 48 2.61 -12.16 10.72
CA GLU A 48 1.33 -12.85 10.87
C GLU A 48 1.26 -14.11 10.01
N GLU A 49 1.82 -14.08 8.80
CA GLU A 49 1.90 -15.24 7.90
C GLU A 49 2.64 -16.41 8.56
N GLU A 50 3.78 -16.17 9.21
CA GLU A 50 4.54 -17.23 9.90
C GLU A 50 3.75 -17.86 11.05
N LYS A 51 2.96 -17.07 11.79
CA LYS A 51 2.12 -17.58 12.87
C LYS A 51 0.96 -18.41 12.35
N THR A 52 0.33 -17.96 11.26
CA THR A 52 -0.78 -18.68 10.62
C THR A 52 -0.30 -20.01 10.03
N LYS A 53 0.86 -20.04 9.36
CA LYS A 53 1.44 -21.27 8.81
C LYS A 53 1.68 -22.34 9.88
N ALA A 54 2.21 -21.96 11.04
CA ALA A 54 2.43 -22.90 12.14
C ALA A 54 1.10 -23.45 12.72
N LEU A 55 0.01 -22.69 12.61
CA LEU A 55 -1.32 -23.12 13.03
C LEU A 55 -1.96 -24.07 12.01
N GLU A 56 -1.86 -23.75 10.71
CA GLU A 56 -2.33 -24.60 9.61
C GLU A 56 -1.64 -25.97 9.63
N GLU A 57 -0.31 -26.00 9.84
CA GLU A 57 0.45 -27.25 9.88
C GLU A 57 0.01 -28.15 11.05
N LYS A 58 -0.27 -27.57 12.22
CA LYS A 58 -0.82 -28.32 13.36
C LYS A 58 -2.22 -28.87 13.08
N MET A 59 -3.11 -28.07 12.49
CA MET A 59 -4.46 -28.53 12.13
C MET A 59 -4.41 -29.67 11.09
N LEU A 60 -3.53 -29.59 10.10
CA LEU A 60 -3.30 -30.65 9.12
C LEU A 60 -2.83 -31.95 9.78
N GLN A 61 -1.93 -31.87 10.76
CA GLN A 61 -1.48 -33.04 11.52
C GLN A 61 -2.63 -33.69 12.29
N TYR A 62 -3.41 -32.91 13.05
CA TYR A 62 -4.58 -33.42 13.77
C TYR A 62 -5.61 -34.08 12.83
N SER A 63 -5.96 -33.44 11.71
CA SER A 63 -6.91 -34.00 10.74
C SER A 63 -6.41 -35.27 10.03
N GLN A 64 -5.09 -35.47 9.95
CA GLN A 64 -4.50 -36.69 9.38
C GLN A 64 -4.38 -37.82 10.40
N GLU A 65 -4.21 -37.50 11.69
CA GLU A 65 -4.28 -38.47 12.78
C GLU A 65 -5.71 -38.98 12.96
N GLU A 66 -6.70 -38.09 12.92
CA GLU A 66 -8.13 -38.44 13.06
C GLU A 66 -8.67 -39.28 11.87
N LYS A 67 -8.03 -39.20 10.69
CA LYS A 67 -8.35 -40.03 9.52
C LYS A 67 -7.65 -41.40 9.49
N LYS A 68 -6.66 -41.60 10.34
CA LYS A 68 -5.89 -42.86 10.42
C LYS A 68 -6.37 -43.79 11.53
N GLU A 69 -7.20 -43.29 12.45
CA GLU A 69 -7.98 -44.08 13.41
C GLU A 69 -9.31 -44.56 12.78
#